data_AF-A0A811MDD9-F1
#
_entry.id   AF-A0A811MDD9-F1
#
_cell.length_a   1.000
_cell.length_b   1.000
_cell.length_c   1.000
_cell.angle_alpha   90.00
_cell.angle_beta   90.00
_cell.angle_gamma   90.00
#
_symmetry.space_group_name_H-M   'P 1'
#
loop_
_entity.id
_entity.type
_entity.pdbx_description
1 polymer ?
#
loop_
_entity_poly.entity_id
_entity_poly.type
_entity_poly.pdbx_seq_one_letter_code
_entity_poly.pdbx_strand_id
1 'polypeptide(L)'
;MALATNAAAAAAAAAAISGGSASASQPRRGPSLLPLRRRCAVRAVHAAEPSKNPGVVVPAAVKTSSPTVAPENDAAPAPAPARAPAAPAKWAVDSWRTKKALQLPEYPNPAELEAVLKTIEAFPPIVFAGEARHLEERLADAAMGRAFLLQGGDCAESFKEFNSNNIRDTFRVLLQMSAVLMFGAQMPVVKVGRMAGQFAKPRSEPFEVRDGVKLPSYRGDNINGEAFDEKSRVPDPQRMIRAYAQSASTLNLLRAFATGGYAAMQRVTQWNLDFTEHSEQGDRYRELAHRVDEALGFMSAAGLTPDHPLTTTTEFWTSHECLLLPYEQALTRQDSTSGLFYDCSAHMLWVGERTRQLDGAHVEFLRGIANPLGIKVSDKMNPSDLVKLIDILNPTNKPGRITVITRMGAENMRVKLPHLIRAVRQAGQIVTWITDPMHGNTIKAPCGLKTRPFDNILAEVRAFFDVHEQEGSHPGGVHLEMTGQNVTECIGGSRTVTFDDLSDRYHTHCDPRLNASQSLELAFIIAERLRKRRIRSSSGLNNILPLPPFGF
;
A
#
# COMPACT_ATOMS: atom_id res chain seq x y z
N MET A 1 54.14 -4.98 36.73
CA MET A 1 55.02 -4.00 36.06
C MET A 1 54.29 -3.44 34.85
N ALA A 2 54.50 -2.16 34.54
CA ALA A 2 53.79 -1.42 33.49
C ALA A 2 54.77 -0.59 32.65
N LEU A 3 54.26 0.12 31.62
CA LEU A 3 54.94 1.13 30.79
C LEU A 3 55.91 0.55 29.72
N ALA A 4 56.14 1.16 28.55
CA ALA A 4 55.62 2.38 27.91
C ALA A 4 55.87 2.28 26.37
N THR A 5 54.90 2.48 25.45
CA THR A 5 54.40 3.71 24.78
C THR A 5 55.28 4.39 23.71
N ASN A 6 54.59 4.94 22.70
CA ASN A 6 54.97 6.00 21.71
C ASN A 6 55.52 5.56 20.33
N ALA A 7 55.42 6.36 19.26
CA ALA A 7 54.30 7.12 18.66
C ALA A 7 54.79 8.00 17.46
N ALA A 8 53.99 8.05 16.39
CA ALA A 8 53.85 9.15 15.39
C ALA A 8 55.02 9.59 14.45
N ALA A 9 54.61 10.04 13.24
CA ALA A 9 55.29 10.94 12.30
C ALA A 9 56.59 10.47 11.59
N ALA A 10 56.99 10.96 10.40
CA ALA A 10 56.28 11.60 9.28
C ALA A 10 57.16 11.57 7.99
N ALA A 11 56.58 11.94 6.85
CA ALA A 11 57.10 11.87 5.47
C ALA A 11 58.51 12.45 5.16
N ALA A 12 59.16 11.93 4.10
CA ALA A 12 60.07 12.67 3.20
C ALA A 12 60.37 11.92 1.87
N ALA A 13 60.65 12.70 0.79
CA ALA A 13 61.23 12.30 -0.51
C ALA A 13 60.42 11.31 -1.42
N ALA A 14 60.52 11.24 -2.75
CA ALA A 14 61.05 12.07 -3.86
C ALA A 14 60.69 11.37 -5.21
N ALA A 15 60.73 11.91 -6.43
CA ALA A 15 60.67 13.28 -7.01
C ALA A 15 60.56 13.14 -8.56
N ALA A 16 60.64 14.25 -9.34
CA ALA A 16 60.88 14.33 -10.80
C ALA A 16 59.77 13.84 -11.78
N ILE A 17 59.64 14.30 -13.04
CA ILE A 17 60.16 15.46 -13.82
C ILE A 17 59.20 15.66 -15.03
N SER A 18 58.89 16.91 -15.43
CA SER A 18 58.91 17.42 -16.84
C SER A 18 58.13 18.73 -16.97
N GLY A 19 58.76 19.80 -17.46
CA GLY A 19 58.11 21.08 -17.74
C GLY A 19 57.65 21.23 -19.19
N GLY A 20 56.77 22.21 -19.44
CA GLY A 20 56.29 22.58 -20.77
C GLY A 20 55.73 24.00 -20.78
N SER A 21 56.42 24.88 -21.50
CA SER A 21 56.21 26.34 -21.62
C SER A 21 54.77 26.86 -21.75
N ALA A 22 54.48 27.98 -21.09
CA ALA A 22 53.27 28.76 -21.28
C ALA A 22 53.36 29.74 -22.48
N SER A 23 52.23 29.97 -23.15
CA SER A 23 52.00 31.15 -24.00
C SER A 23 50.58 31.67 -23.77
N ALA A 24 50.45 32.93 -23.33
CA ALA A 24 49.14 33.52 -23.01
C ALA A 24 48.61 34.38 -24.17
N SER A 25 47.33 34.21 -24.51
CA SER A 25 46.54 35.22 -25.25
C SER A 25 45.06 35.14 -24.86
N GLN A 26 44.38 36.29 -24.88
CA GLN A 26 43.05 36.50 -24.30
C GLN A 26 41.91 36.02 -25.20
N PRO A 27 40.76 35.56 -24.65
CA PRO A 27 39.53 35.41 -25.43
C PRO A 27 38.82 36.77 -25.61
N ARG A 28 38.49 37.13 -26.86
CA ARG A 28 37.63 38.29 -27.17
C ARG A 28 36.15 37.95 -26.92
N ARG A 29 35.38 38.96 -26.51
CA ARG A 29 33.91 38.87 -26.33
C ARG A 29 33.18 38.67 -27.67
N GLY A 30 32.23 37.73 -27.70
CA GLY A 30 31.15 37.63 -28.69
C GLY A 30 29.80 38.12 -28.12
N PRO A 31 28.80 38.44 -28.96
CA PRO A 31 27.69 39.31 -28.56
C PRO A 31 26.54 38.62 -27.80
N SER A 32 25.93 39.38 -26.90
CA SER A 32 24.69 39.05 -26.18
C SER A 32 23.47 39.13 -27.11
N LEU A 33 22.67 38.06 -27.18
CA LEU A 33 21.33 38.06 -27.76
C LEU A 33 20.27 37.85 -26.67
N LEU A 34 19.23 38.69 -26.72
CA LEU A 34 18.16 38.80 -25.72
C LEU A 34 17.13 37.66 -25.82
N PRO A 35 16.65 37.09 -24.70
CA PRO A 35 15.41 36.32 -24.69
C PRO A 35 14.18 37.24 -24.52
N LEU A 36 13.19 37.08 -25.40
CA LEU A 36 11.91 37.81 -25.29
C LEU A 36 11.15 37.41 -24.01
N ARG A 37 10.92 38.35 -23.09
CA ARG A 37 9.92 38.19 -22.04
C ARG A 37 8.51 38.49 -22.57
N ARG A 38 7.73 37.44 -22.84
CA ARG A 38 6.25 37.57 -22.92
C ARG A 38 5.66 37.73 -21.52
N ARG A 39 4.59 38.53 -21.42
CA ARG A 39 3.97 38.99 -20.17
C ARG A 39 3.13 37.89 -19.50
N CYS A 40 3.09 37.90 -18.18
CA CYS A 40 1.81 37.82 -17.46
C CYS A 40 1.91 38.61 -16.15
N ALA A 41 0.97 39.53 -15.92
CA ALA A 41 0.90 40.31 -14.69
C ALA A 41 -0.20 39.72 -13.80
N VAL A 42 0.19 39.13 -12.67
CA VAL A 42 -0.77 38.63 -11.67
C VAL A 42 -1.33 39.84 -10.91
N ARG A 43 -2.58 40.19 -11.17
CA ARG A 43 -3.34 41.13 -10.34
C ARG A 43 -3.98 40.35 -9.19
N ALA A 44 -3.64 40.68 -7.96
CA ALA A 44 -4.38 40.21 -6.79
C ALA A 44 -5.81 40.77 -6.83
N VAL A 45 -6.79 39.93 -6.50
CA VAL A 45 -8.19 40.32 -6.35
C VAL A 45 -8.52 40.29 -4.86
N HIS A 46 -8.91 41.42 -4.28
CA HIS A 46 -9.26 41.50 -2.87
C HIS A 46 -10.58 40.79 -2.57
N ALA A 47 -10.68 40.23 -1.37
CA ALA A 47 -11.91 39.64 -0.85
C ALA A 47 -12.98 40.73 -0.60
N ALA A 48 -14.24 40.40 -0.87
CA ALA A 48 -15.39 41.22 -0.53
C ALA A 48 -16.02 40.74 0.79
N GLU A 49 -16.33 41.68 1.69
CA GLU A 49 -17.01 41.41 2.96
C GLU A 49 -18.51 41.11 2.75
N PRO A 50 -19.13 40.27 3.60
CA PRO A 50 -20.57 40.03 3.55
C PRO A 50 -21.36 41.15 4.24
N SER A 51 -22.38 41.67 3.55
CA SER A 51 -23.27 42.71 4.06
C SER A 51 -24.29 42.19 5.10
N LYS A 52 -24.55 43.00 6.12
CA LYS A 52 -25.66 42.83 7.07
C LYS A 52 -26.93 43.47 6.50
N ASN A 53 -28.10 42.92 6.83
CA ASN A 53 -29.34 43.70 7.04
C ASN A 53 -30.40 42.88 7.82
N PRO A 54 -31.46 43.50 8.40
CA PRO A 54 -31.94 43.08 9.72
C PRO A 54 -33.37 42.51 9.81
N GLY A 55 -33.56 41.75 10.89
CA GLY A 55 -34.74 41.59 11.77
C GLY A 55 -36.18 41.87 11.31
N VAL A 56 -37.05 40.88 11.57
CA VAL A 56 -38.48 41.05 11.90
C VAL A 56 -38.75 40.28 13.21
N VAL A 57 -39.64 40.80 14.07
CA VAL A 57 -39.90 40.34 15.46
C VAL A 57 -41.42 40.21 15.68
N VAL A 58 -41.84 39.71 16.87
CA VAL A 58 -43.16 39.88 17.53
C VAL A 58 -44.21 38.77 17.23
N PRO A 59 -45.01 38.27 18.20
CA PRO A 59 -44.87 38.20 19.68
C PRO A 59 -45.11 36.79 20.29
N ALA A 60 -45.03 36.68 21.62
CA ALA A 60 -45.53 35.56 22.42
C ALA A 60 -46.83 35.91 23.18
N ALA A 61 -47.67 34.90 23.44
CA ALA A 61 -48.83 34.91 24.35
C ALA A 61 -49.31 33.45 24.58
N VAL A 62 -50.02 33.01 25.63
CA VAL A 62 -50.29 33.51 27.00
C VAL A 62 -50.66 32.27 27.84
N LYS A 63 -50.50 32.28 29.18
CA LYS A 63 -50.96 31.21 30.08
C LYS A 63 -52.47 31.27 30.32
N THR A 64 -53.14 30.13 30.38
CA THR A 64 -54.45 29.95 31.05
C THR A 64 -54.46 28.64 31.86
N SER A 65 -55.36 28.55 32.84
CA SER A 65 -55.28 27.57 33.95
C SER A 65 -56.62 26.94 34.29
N SER A 66 -56.61 25.60 34.50
CA SER A 66 -57.58 24.84 35.31
C SER A 66 -59.03 24.71 34.76
N PRO A 67 -59.86 23.73 35.20
CA PRO A 67 -59.71 22.88 36.38
C PRO A 67 -59.86 21.35 36.18
N THR A 68 -59.70 20.67 37.31
CA THR A 68 -59.69 19.22 37.58
C THR A 68 -61.02 18.51 37.39
N VAL A 69 -60.99 17.30 36.81
CA VAL A 69 -61.93 16.19 37.12
C VAL A 69 -61.13 14.88 37.08
N ALA A 70 -61.19 14.09 38.15
CA ALA A 70 -60.76 12.68 38.14
C ALA A 70 -61.98 11.79 37.91
N PRO A 71 -61.80 10.62 37.29
CA PRO A 71 -62.06 9.41 38.07
C PRO A 71 -60.97 8.34 37.95
N GLU A 72 -60.98 7.44 38.91
CA GLU A 72 -60.11 6.27 39.02
C GLU A 72 -60.34 5.27 37.87
N ASN A 73 -59.30 4.53 37.50
CA ASN A 73 -59.43 3.14 37.06
C ASN A 73 -58.09 2.42 37.12
N ASP A 74 -58.08 1.24 37.74
CA ASP A 74 -56.93 0.36 37.83
C ASP A 74 -56.51 -0.18 36.45
N ALA A 75 -55.27 0.09 36.05
CA ALA A 75 -54.61 -0.58 34.94
C ALA A 75 -53.11 -0.73 35.23
N ALA A 76 -52.59 -1.94 35.06
CA ALA A 76 -51.18 -2.27 35.27
C ALA A 76 -50.25 -1.42 34.39
N PRO A 77 -49.02 -1.08 34.84
CA PRO A 77 -48.13 -0.21 34.09
C PRO A 77 -47.75 -0.84 32.75
N ALA A 78 -48.08 -0.14 31.66
CA ALA A 78 -47.64 -0.51 30.32
C ALA A 78 -46.10 -0.49 30.24
N PRO A 79 -45.47 -1.41 29.48
CA PRO A 79 -44.02 -1.41 29.33
C PRO A 79 -43.55 -0.10 28.71
N ALA A 80 -42.49 0.48 29.28
CA ALA A 80 -41.90 1.72 28.78
C ALA A 80 -41.57 1.59 27.28
N PRO A 81 -41.84 2.61 26.45
CA PRO A 81 -41.59 2.54 25.02
C PRO A 81 -40.11 2.25 24.80
N ALA A 82 -39.82 1.21 24.00
CA ALA A 82 -38.46 0.80 23.68
C ALA A 82 -37.70 2.02 23.14
N ARG A 83 -36.64 2.42 23.86
CA ARG A 83 -35.82 3.57 23.51
C ARG A 83 -35.34 3.39 22.08
N ALA A 84 -35.82 4.27 21.18
CA ALA A 84 -35.42 4.25 19.78
C ALA A 84 -33.89 4.20 19.69
N PRO A 85 -33.30 3.38 18.79
CA PRO A 85 -31.86 3.25 18.69
C PRO A 85 -31.27 4.66 18.50
N ALA A 86 -30.36 5.03 19.41
CA ALA A 86 -29.75 6.35 19.35
C ALA A 86 -29.10 6.55 17.97
N ALA A 87 -29.32 7.72 17.37
CA ALA A 87 -28.68 8.07 16.11
C ALA A 87 -27.17 7.80 16.23
N PRO A 88 -26.53 7.19 15.21
CA PRO A 88 -25.12 6.80 15.31
C PRO A 88 -24.28 8.02 15.66
N ALA A 89 -23.42 7.86 16.68
CA ALA A 89 -22.59 8.95 17.17
C ALA A 89 -21.79 9.59 16.02
N LYS A 90 -21.77 10.92 16.00
CA LYS A 90 -21.02 11.67 14.99
C LYS A 90 -19.56 11.24 15.07
N TRP A 91 -18.98 10.87 13.92
CA TRP A 91 -17.59 10.43 13.87
C TRP A 91 -16.64 11.56 14.28
N ALA A 92 -15.59 11.19 14.99
CA ALA A 92 -14.45 12.02 15.35
C ALA A 92 -13.17 11.17 15.25
N VAL A 93 -12.01 11.79 15.08
CA VAL A 93 -10.73 11.07 14.86
C VAL A 93 -10.38 10.11 16.00
N ASP A 94 -10.84 10.40 17.22
CA ASP A 94 -10.66 9.61 18.44
C ASP A 94 -11.84 8.68 18.78
N SER A 95 -12.94 8.71 18.01
CA SER A 95 -14.17 7.95 18.30
C SER A 95 -13.96 6.44 18.41
N TRP A 96 -12.95 5.90 17.73
CA TRP A 96 -12.51 4.51 17.83
C TRP A 96 -12.16 4.08 19.26
N ARG A 97 -11.74 5.00 20.13
CA ARG A 97 -11.39 4.74 21.53
C ARG A 97 -12.60 4.30 22.37
N THR A 98 -13.82 4.58 21.89
CA THR A 98 -15.07 4.10 22.50
C THR A 98 -15.43 2.65 22.10
N LYS A 99 -14.68 2.06 21.17
CA LYS A 99 -14.92 0.72 20.61
C LYS A 99 -13.90 -0.27 21.14
N LYS A 100 -14.19 -1.56 20.99
CA LYS A 100 -13.23 -2.62 21.29
C LYS A 100 -12.10 -2.62 20.24
N ALA A 101 -10.90 -2.25 20.65
CA ALA A 101 -9.69 -2.40 19.85
C ALA A 101 -9.07 -3.78 20.08
N LEU A 102 -8.52 -4.38 19.02
CA LEU A 102 -7.73 -5.62 19.09
C LEU A 102 -6.30 -5.35 18.61
N GLN A 103 -5.37 -6.23 18.95
CA GLN A 103 -3.96 -6.22 18.48
C GLN A 103 -3.09 -5.01 18.88
N LEU A 104 -3.65 -3.99 19.52
CA LEU A 104 -2.88 -2.88 20.09
C LEU A 104 -1.96 -3.37 21.23
N PRO A 105 -0.77 -2.77 21.40
CA PRO A 105 0.10 -3.01 22.53
C PRO A 105 -0.36 -2.26 23.79
N GLU A 106 0.06 -2.75 24.95
CA GLU A 106 -0.01 -2.03 26.22
C GLU A 106 1.33 -1.34 26.47
N TYR A 107 1.36 0.00 26.42
CA TYR A 107 2.57 0.78 26.70
C TYR A 107 2.70 1.01 28.22
N PRO A 108 3.89 0.84 28.82
CA PRO A 108 4.07 0.91 30.27
C PRO A 108 3.91 2.34 30.84
N ASN A 109 4.10 3.37 30.00
CA ASN A 109 4.00 4.77 30.40
C ASN A 109 2.99 5.53 29.51
N PRO A 110 1.74 5.72 29.97
CA PRO A 110 0.73 6.47 29.22
C PRO A 110 1.07 7.94 28.97
N ALA A 111 1.83 8.58 29.86
CA ALA A 111 2.21 9.99 29.71
C ALA A 111 3.29 10.18 28.63
N GLU A 112 4.21 9.23 28.51
CA GLU A 112 5.20 9.21 27.42
C GLU A 112 4.54 8.90 26.08
N LEU A 113 3.62 7.95 26.03
CA LEU A 113 2.81 7.67 24.85
C LEU A 113 2.11 8.95 24.35
N GLU A 114 1.42 9.67 25.23
CA GLU A 114 0.73 10.92 24.90
C GLU A 114 1.70 12.03 24.42
N ALA A 115 2.88 12.14 25.02
CA ALA A 115 3.91 13.10 24.59
C ALA A 115 4.46 12.78 23.19
N VAL A 116 4.65 11.49 22.88
CA VAL A 116 5.05 11.03 21.54
C VAL A 116 3.95 11.29 20.51
N LEU A 117 2.68 11.01 20.83
CA LEU A 117 1.57 11.22 19.91
C LEU A 117 1.40 12.71 19.54
N LYS A 118 1.48 13.62 20.52
CA LYS A 118 1.50 15.07 20.29
C LYS A 118 2.67 15.54 19.43
N THR A 119 3.82 14.88 19.57
CA THR A 119 5.01 15.16 18.74
C THR A 119 4.74 14.80 17.27
N ILE A 120 4.11 13.65 17.01
CA ILE A 120 3.75 13.18 15.67
C ILE A 120 2.61 14.02 15.06
N GLU A 121 1.63 14.44 15.87
CA GLU A 121 0.54 15.33 15.46
C GLU A 121 1.06 16.67 14.91
N ALA A 122 2.13 17.21 15.51
CA ALA A 122 2.80 18.43 15.06
C ALA A 122 3.68 18.27 13.81
N PHE A 123 4.02 17.04 13.40
CA PHE A 123 4.85 16.80 12.22
C PHE A 123 4.07 16.99 10.91
N PRO A 124 4.76 17.25 9.78
CA PRO A 124 4.15 17.21 8.45
C PRO A 124 3.42 15.88 8.15
N PRO A 125 2.40 15.88 7.28
CA PRO A 125 1.82 14.64 6.76
C PRO A 125 2.83 13.89 5.86
N ILE A 126 2.74 12.56 5.79
CA ILE A 126 3.56 11.75 4.87
C ILE A 126 3.01 11.87 3.43
N VAL A 127 1.69 11.90 3.26
CA VAL A 127 1.00 12.02 1.96
C VAL A 127 0.03 13.21 1.92
N PHE A 128 -0.18 13.79 0.74
CA PHE A 128 -1.20 14.83 0.55
C PHE A 128 -2.55 14.22 0.16
N ALA A 129 -3.65 14.77 0.70
CA ALA A 129 -5.01 14.26 0.49
C ALA A 129 -5.43 14.18 -0.98
N GLY A 130 -4.95 15.08 -1.84
CA GLY A 130 -5.19 15.03 -3.29
C GLY A 130 -4.61 13.78 -3.96
N GLU A 131 -3.51 13.24 -3.44
CA GLU A 131 -2.86 12.04 -3.98
C GLU A 131 -3.64 10.77 -3.65
N ALA A 132 -4.26 10.72 -2.46
CA ALA A 132 -5.17 9.66 -2.06
C ALA A 132 -6.46 9.65 -2.90
N ARG A 133 -7.01 10.84 -3.24
CA ARG A 133 -8.13 10.96 -4.19
C ARG A 133 -7.77 10.46 -5.59
N HIS A 134 -6.59 10.85 -6.08
CA HIS A 134 -6.09 10.41 -7.39
C HIS A 134 -5.88 8.88 -7.44
N LEU A 135 -5.40 8.27 -6.34
CA LEU A 135 -5.36 6.81 -6.22
C LEU A 135 -6.77 6.19 -6.26
N GLU A 136 -7.75 6.77 -5.58
CA GLU A 136 -9.13 6.27 -5.59
C GLU A 136 -9.73 6.26 -7.00
N GLU A 137 -9.45 7.28 -7.83
CA GLU A 137 -9.83 7.32 -9.25
C GLU A 137 -9.17 6.17 -10.06
N ARG A 138 -7.90 5.88 -9.80
CA ARG A 138 -7.18 4.77 -10.45
C ARG A 138 -7.66 3.40 -9.97
N LEU A 139 -8.06 3.28 -8.72
CA LEU A 139 -8.72 2.09 -8.18
C LEU A 139 -10.14 1.92 -8.76
N ALA A 140 -10.84 3.00 -9.08
CA ALA A 140 -12.12 2.95 -9.80
C ALA A 140 -11.94 2.42 -11.23
N ASP A 141 -10.86 2.81 -11.93
CA ASP A 141 -10.50 2.19 -13.22
C ASP A 141 -10.32 0.67 -13.06
N ALA A 142 -9.66 0.20 -12.00
CA ALA A 142 -9.45 -1.23 -11.72
C ALA A 142 -10.74 -1.98 -11.35
N ALA A 143 -11.63 -1.40 -10.54
CA ALA A 143 -12.95 -1.96 -10.24
C ALA A 143 -13.78 -2.22 -11.52
N MET A 144 -13.66 -1.32 -12.50
CA MET A 144 -14.35 -1.39 -13.79
C MET A 144 -13.56 -2.18 -14.86
N GLY A 145 -12.47 -2.86 -14.49
CA GLY A 145 -11.65 -3.66 -15.40
C GLY A 145 -10.88 -2.86 -16.46
N ARG A 146 -10.74 -1.53 -16.29
CA ARG A 146 -10.00 -0.62 -17.16
C ARG A 146 -8.53 -0.43 -16.74
N ALA A 147 -8.17 -0.89 -15.53
CA ALA A 147 -6.80 -0.94 -15.02
C ALA A 147 -6.57 -2.21 -14.18
N PHE A 148 -5.33 -2.46 -13.76
CA PHE A 148 -4.97 -3.58 -12.89
C PHE A 148 -4.11 -3.09 -11.71
N LEU A 149 -4.46 -3.43 -10.48
CA LEU A 149 -3.70 -3.08 -9.28
C LEU A 149 -2.55 -4.07 -9.06
N LEU A 150 -1.32 -3.56 -9.04
CA LEU A 150 -0.15 -4.23 -8.50
C LEU A 150 0.17 -3.60 -7.13
N GLN A 151 -0.24 -4.26 -6.06
CA GLN A 151 0.13 -3.91 -4.70
C GLN A 151 1.23 -4.86 -4.20
N GLY A 152 2.37 -4.34 -3.73
CA GLY A 152 3.50 -5.19 -3.33
C GLY A 152 4.60 -4.48 -2.56
N GLY A 153 5.40 -5.26 -1.84
CA GLY A 153 6.53 -4.79 -1.03
C GLY A 153 6.75 -5.73 0.14
N ASP A 154 7.42 -5.24 1.18
CA ASP A 154 7.82 -6.09 2.31
C ASP A 154 6.65 -6.71 3.09
N CYS A 155 6.96 -7.79 3.82
CA CYS A 155 6.03 -8.27 4.83
C CYS A 155 5.91 -7.21 5.93
N ALA A 156 6.98 -6.97 6.68
CA ALA A 156 7.12 -5.84 7.60
C ALA A 156 8.38 -5.04 7.22
N GLU A 157 8.29 -3.72 7.22
CA GLU A 157 9.48 -2.86 7.18
C GLU A 157 10.26 -2.97 8.50
N SER A 158 11.59 -2.97 8.41
CA SER A 158 12.49 -3.06 9.56
C SER A 158 13.34 -1.79 9.70
N PHE A 159 13.62 -1.41 10.94
CA PHE A 159 14.58 -0.36 11.29
C PHE A 159 16.04 -0.76 11.07
N LYS A 160 16.32 -2.07 10.92
CA LYS A 160 17.65 -2.61 10.59
C LYS A 160 17.91 -2.60 9.08
N GLU A 161 16.89 -2.90 8.28
CA GLU A 161 16.97 -2.97 6.81
C GLU A 161 16.79 -1.61 6.11
N PHE A 162 16.80 -0.50 6.87
CA PHE A 162 16.62 0.84 6.33
C PHE A 162 17.87 1.34 5.57
N ASN A 163 17.90 1.07 4.27
CA ASN A 163 18.92 1.61 3.35
C ASN A 163 18.33 1.86 1.95
N SER A 164 19.01 2.72 1.18
CA SER A 164 18.56 3.14 -0.15
C SER A 164 18.57 2.03 -1.20
N ASN A 165 19.44 1.02 -1.08
CA ASN A 165 19.47 -0.11 -2.01
C ASN A 165 18.21 -0.98 -1.85
N ASN A 166 17.85 -1.36 -0.63
CA ASN A 166 16.64 -2.16 -0.37
C ASN A 166 15.37 -1.47 -0.89
N ILE A 167 15.24 -0.15 -0.66
CA ILE A 167 14.11 0.65 -1.17
C ILE A 167 14.11 0.67 -2.70
N ARG A 168 15.27 0.96 -3.31
CA ARG A 168 15.45 0.99 -4.78
C ARG A 168 15.12 -0.35 -5.42
N ASP A 169 15.59 -1.45 -4.85
CA ASP A 169 15.51 -2.77 -5.48
C ASP A 169 14.10 -3.34 -5.36
N THR A 170 13.40 -3.12 -4.25
CA THR A 170 11.97 -3.43 -4.13
C THR A 170 11.12 -2.58 -5.09
N PHE A 171 11.42 -1.28 -5.22
CA PHE A 171 10.79 -0.41 -6.22
C PHE A 171 11.07 -0.88 -7.66
N ARG A 172 12.30 -1.29 -7.96
CA ARG A 172 12.72 -1.84 -9.26
C ARG A 172 11.92 -3.07 -9.63
N VAL A 173 11.74 -4.06 -8.73
CA VAL A 173 10.92 -5.24 -9.04
C VAL A 173 9.46 -4.85 -9.29
N LEU A 174 8.89 -3.88 -8.55
CA LEU A 174 7.55 -3.35 -8.84
C LEU A 174 7.46 -2.70 -10.23
N LEU A 175 8.51 -2.01 -10.70
CA LEU A 175 8.59 -1.49 -12.08
C LEU A 175 8.71 -2.61 -13.12
N GLN A 176 9.58 -3.62 -12.91
CA GLN A 176 9.72 -4.76 -13.82
C GLN A 176 8.38 -5.51 -13.99
N MET A 177 7.73 -5.87 -12.88
CA MET A 177 6.42 -6.50 -12.89
C MET A 177 5.38 -5.62 -13.59
N SER A 178 5.40 -4.31 -13.35
CA SER A 178 4.51 -3.37 -14.03
C SER A 178 4.72 -3.34 -15.54
N ALA A 179 5.97 -3.35 -16.01
CA ALA A 179 6.27 -3.37 -17.44
C ALA A 179 5.76 -4.65 -18.12
N VAL A 180 5.99 -5.81 -17.49
CA VAL A 180 5.48 -7.11 -17.95
C VAL A 180 3.95 -7.11 -18.02
N LEU A 181 3.29 -6.63 -16.96
CA LEU A 181 1.83 -6.54 -16.90
C LEU A 181 1.26 -5.57 -17.94
N MET A 182 1.77 -4.33 -18.02
CA MET A 182 1.29 -3.32 -18.98
C MET A 182 1.46 -3.78 -20.42
N PHE A 183 2.63 -4.32 -20.77
CA PHE A 183 2.92 -4.78 -22.14
C PHE A 183 2.12 -6.04 -22.50
N GLY A 184 2.09 -7.05 -21.62
CA GLY A 184 1.41 -8.31 -21.88
C GLY A 184 -0.12 -8.17 -21.91
N ALA A 185 -0.69 -7.47 -20.93
CA ALA A 185 -2.13 -7.26 -20.84
C ALA A 185 -2.64 -6.17 -21.80
N GLN A 186 -1.80 -5.20 -22.18
CA GLN A 186 -2.20 -3.94 -22.85
C GLN A 186 -3.24 -3.15 -22.03
N MET A 187 -2.96 -2.93 -20.74
CA MET A 187 -3.80 -2.13 -19.84
C MET A 187 -2.96 -1.35 -18.81
N PRO A 188 -3.45 -0.21 -18.28
CA PRO A 188 -2.82 0.52 -17.18
C PRO A 188 -2.62 -0.33 -15.93
N VAL A 189 -1.47 -0.15 -15.25
CA VAL A 189 -1.16 -0.79 -13.97
C VAL A 189 -1.00 0.25 -12.88
N VAL A 190 -1.84 0.16 -11.84
CA VAL A 190 -1.81 1.00 -10.63
C VAL A 190 -0.78 0.41 -9.67
N LYS A 191 0.17 1.21 -9.18
CA LYS A 191 1.38 0.74 -8.48
C LYS A 191 1.37 1.17 -7.03
N VAL A 192 1.12 0.24 -6.10
CA VAL A 192 0.98 0.57 -4.67
C VAL A 192 2.00 -0.20 -3.84
N GLY A 193 2.98 0.51 -3.28
CA GLY A 193 3.98 -0.05 -2.39
C GLY A 193 3.40 -0.45 -1.03
N ARG A 194 3.83 -1.60 -0.50
CA ARG A 194 3.80 -1.92 0.94
C ARG A 194 5.07 -1.35 1.60
N MET A 195 5.19 -0.03 1.58
CA MET A 195 6.41 0.72 1.87
C MET A 195 6.07 2.05 2.52
N ALA A 196 7.00 2.61 3.30
CA ALA A 196 6.86 3.86 4.03
C ALA A 196 5.69 3.88 5.05
N GLY A 197 5.53 2.78 5.81
CA GLY A 197 4.56 2.71 6.91
C GLY A 197 4.27 1.30 7.44
N GLN A 198 4.68 0.25 6.73
CA GLN A 198 4.29 -1.14 6.98
C GLN A 198 5.10 -1.83 8.10
N PHE A 199 5.24 -1.18 9.25
CA PHE A 199 5.96 -1.70 10.41
C PHE A 199 5.10 -2.64 11.27
N ALA A 200 3.88 -2.21 11.63
CA ALA A 200 3.07 -2.90 12.62
C ALA A 200 2.56 -4.26 12.11
N LYS A 201 2.52 -5.25 13.01
CA LYS A 201 2.13 -6.63 12.69
C LYS A 201 1.16 -7.26 13.70
N PRO A 202 0.01 -7.79 13.24
CA PRO A 202 -0.93 -8.48 14.12
C PRO A 202 -0.38 -9.88 14.42
N ARG A 203 -0.59 -10.35 15.65
CA ARG A 203 -0.09 -11.66 16.11
C ARG A 203 -1.26 -12.56 16.47
N SER A 204 -1.14 -13.86 16.16
CA SER A 204 -2.10 -14.86 16.64
C SER A 204 -2.02 -14.96 18.17
N GLU A 205 -0.81 -15.12 18.70
CA GLU A 205 -0.56 -15.20 20.14
C GLU A 205 0.05 -13.89 20.69
N PRO A 206 -0.42 -13.40 21.86
CA PRO A 206 0.13 -12.20 22.50
C PRO A 206 1.54 -12.41 23.08
N PHE A 207 1.91 -13.66 23.38
CA PHE A 207 3.23 -14.06 23.89
C PHE A 207 3.91 -15.06 22.97
N GLU A 208 5.23 -15.06 23.01
CA GLU A 208 6.11 -16.03 22.36
C GLU A 208 6.89 -16.79 23.44
N VAL A 209 7.01 -18.11 23.27
CA VAL A 209 7.77 -18.98 24.18
C VAL A 209 8.92 -19.61 23.42
N ARG A 210 10.15 -19.47 23.94
CA ARG A 210 11.34 -20.17 23.47
C ARG A 210 12.11 -20.67 24.68
N ASP A 211 12.55 -21.94 24.65
CA ASP A 211 13.39 -22.55 25.68
C ASP A 211 12.87 -22.36 27.12
N GLY A 212 11.54 -22.42 27.29
CA GLY A 212 10.84 -22.24 28.57
C GLY A 212 10.60 -20.77 28.98
N VAL A 213 11.27 -19.81 28.35
CA VAL A 213 11.09 -18.37 28.62
C VAL A 213 9.89 -17.84 27.82
N LYS A 214 9.01 -17.08 28.47
CA LYS A 214 7.80 -16.48 27.88
C LYS A 214 7.92 -14.95 27.85
N LEU A 215 7.94 -14.36 26.65
CA LEU A 215 8.03 -12.91 26.45
C LEU A 215 6.86 -12.39 25.58
N PRO A 216 6.53 -11.08 25.60
CA PRO A 216 5.60 -10.51 24.63
C PRO A 216 6.03 -10.82 23.20
N SER A 217 5.05 -11.11 22.32
CA SER A 217 5.32 -11.29 20.89
C SER A 217 5.89 -10.00 20.28
N TYR A 218 6.86 -10.13 19.37
CA TYR A 218 7.26 -9.04 18.49
C TYR A 218 6.06 -8.60 17.62
N ARG A 219 5.73 -7.31 17.63
CA ARG A 219 4.55 -6.72 16.96
C ARG A 219 4.91 -5.76 15.83
N GLY A 220 6.16 -5.76 15.38
CA GLY A 220 6.66 -4.81 14.39
C GLY A 220 7.49 -3.70 15.05
N ASP A 221 8.45 -3.17 14.28
CA ASP A 221 9.50 -2.31 14.81
C ASP A 221 8.98 -0.97 15.36
N ASN A 222 7.79 -0.50 14.92
CA ASN A 222 7.11 0.68 15.48
C ASN A 222 6.43 0.45 16.85
N ILE A 223 6.47 -0.78 17.38
CA ILE A 223 5.90 -1.15 18.68
C ILE A 223 6.99 -1.65 19.63
N ASN A 224 7.71 -2.72 19.27
CA ASN A 224 8.77 -3.31 20.10
C ASN A 224 9.89 -3.92 19.24
N GLY A 225 10.95 -4.40 19.86
CA GLY A 225 12.11 -5.00 19.21
C GLY A 225 11.93 -6.48 18.89
N GLU A 226 12.59 -6.92 17.82
CA GLU A 226 12.52 -8.29 17.31
C GLU A 226 13.28 -9.30 18.18
N ALA A 227 14.41 -8.89 18.77
CA ALA A 227 15.24 -9.72 19.65
C ALA A 227 14.44 -10.34 20.82
N PHE A 228 14.78 -11.57 21.18
CA PHE A 228 14.06 -12.34 22.20
C PHE A 228 14.65 -12.12 23.59
N ASP A 229 14.55 -10.87 24.06
CA ASP A 229 14.94 -10.45 25.41
C ASP A 229 13.89 -9.49 25.99
N GLU A 230 13.81 -9.42 27.32
CA GLU A 230 12.77 -8.65 28.02
C GLU A 230 12.77 -7.17 27.63
N LYS A 231 13.95 -6.55 27.59
CA LYS A 231 14.12 -5.13 27.25
C LYS A 231 13.66 -4.83 25.83
N SER A 232 13.99 -5.69 24.86
CA SER A 232 13.54 -5.53 23.48
C SER A 232 12.04 -5.74 23.32
N ARG A 233 11.41 -6.63 24.09
CA ARG A 233 9.99 -6.99 23.91
C ARG A 233 8.99 -6.05 24.59
N VAL A 234 9.41 -5.20 25.52
CA VAL A 234 8.59 -4.11 26.06
C VAL A 234 8.20 -3.12 24.94
N PRO A 235 6.90 -2.76 24.80
CA PRO A 235 6.47 -1.71 23.88
C PRO A 235 7.05 -0.33 24.24
N ASP A 236 7.67 0.32 23.26
CA ASP A 236 8.36 1.61 23.41
C ASP A 236 7.70 2.63 22.45
N PRO A 237 7.09 3.72 22.96
CA PRO A 237 6.39 4.68 22.11
C PRO A 237 7.34 5.47 21.20
N GLN A 238 8.62 5.69 21.58
CA GLN A 238 9.59 6.44 20.77
C GLN A 238 9.81 5.81 19.38
N ARG A 239 9.56 4.50 19.27
CA ARG A 239 9.56 3.77 18.00
C ARG A 239 8.58 4.32 16.96
N MET A 240 7.48 4.96 17.38
CA MET A 240 6.56 5.62 16.46
C MET A 240 7.18 6.86 15.78
N ILE A 241 7.98 7.65 16.50
CA ILE A 241 8.74 8.78 15.90
C ILE A 241 9.77 8.25 14.90
N ARG A 242 10.47 7.15 15.25
CA ARG A 242 11.42 6.51 14.33
C ARG A 242 10.73 5.94 13.08
N ALA A 243 9.57 5.32 13.24
CA ALA A 243 8.75 4.82 12.14
C ALA A 243 8.29 5.95 11.22
N TYR A 244 7.83 7.08 11.76
CA TYR A 244 7.49 8.27 10.97
C TYR A 244 8.70 8.78 10.17
N ALA A 245 9.87 8.94 10.82
CA ALA A 245 11.08 9.46 10.18
C ALA A 245 11.58 8.55 9.04
N GLN A 246 11.54 7.23 9.26
CA GLN A 246 11.85 6.24 8.23
C GLN A 246 10.83 6.27 7.09
N SER A 247 9.53 6.38 7.40
CA SER A 247 8.46 6.48 6.40
C SER A 247 8.62 7.69 5.49
N ALA A 248 8.80 8.88 6.08
CA ALA A 248 8.99 10.12 5.34
C ALA A 248 10.24 10.06 4.44
N SER A 249 11.34 9.49 4.95
CA SER A 249 12.58 9.32 4.19
C SER A 249 12.44 8.30 3.04
N THR A 250 11.78 7.17 3.29
CA THR A 250 11.50 6.14 2.27
C THR A 250 10.60 6.70 1.17
N LEU A 251 9.50 7.39 1.50
CA LEU A 251 8.62 7.98 0.50
C LEU A 251 9.30 9.12 -0.27
N ASN A 252 10.12 9.95 0.38
CA ASN A 252 10.90 10.97 -0.33
C ASN A 252 11.82 10.35 -1.40
N LEU A 253 12.51 9.25 -1.08
CA LEU A 253 13.34 8.53 -2.03
C LEU A 253 12.52 7.87 -3.16
N LEU A 254 11.37 7.27 -2.83
CA LEU A 254 10.46 6.68 -3.81
C LEU A 254 9.90 7.73 -4.79
N ARG A 255 9.54 8.92 -4.30
CA ARG A 255 9.14 10.05 -5.14
C ARG A 255 10.26 10.47 -6.09
N ALA A 256 11.50 10.56 -5.59
CA ALA A 256 12.66 10.89 -6.41
C ALA A 256 12.93 9.83 -7.50
N PHE A 257 12.70 8.54 -7.24
CA PHE A 257 12.79 7.51 -8.29
C PHE A 257 11.60 7.57 -9.29
N ALA A 258 10.38 7.81 -8.80
CA ALA A 258 9.17 7.83 -9.62
C ALA A 258 9.13 8.99 -10.63
N THR A 259 9.68 10.17 -10.27
CA THR A 259 9.66 11.37 -11.13
C THR A 259 11.03 11.80 -11.64
N GLY A 260 12.13 11.45 -10.95
CA GLY A 260 13.50 11.82 -11.32
C GLY A 260 14.14 10.95 -12.41
N GLY A 261 13.35 10.33 -13.29
CA GLY A 261 13.84 9.53 -14.42
C GLY A 261 14.43 8.16 -14.06
N TYR A 262 14.22 7.62 -12.86
CA TYR A 262 14.53 6.21 -12.58
C TYR A 262 13.45 5.30 -13.16
N ALA A 263 12.18 5.70 -13.04
CA ALA A 263 11.02 5.00 -13.61
C ALA A 263 10.74 5.30 -15.10
N ALA A 264 11.67 5.93 -15.82
CA ALA A 264 11.55 6.21 -17.24
C ALA A 264 11.56 4.92 -18.09
N MET A 265 10.61 4.77 -19.01
CA MET A 265 10.37 3.51 -19.74
C MET A 265 11.55 3.06 -20.62
N GLN A 266 12.39 4.00 -21.08
CA GLN A 266 13.64 3.69 -21.81
C GLN A 266 14.65 2.90 -20.95
N ARG A 267 14.45 2.87 -19.63
CA ARG A 267 15.32 2.18 -18.67
C ARG A 267 14.81 0.78 -18.31
N VAL A 268 13.79 0.26 -19.01
CA VAL A 268 13.22 -1.08 -18.77
C VAL A 268 14.28 -2.19 -18.76
N THR A 269 15.30 -2.09 -19.62
CA THR A 269 16.47 -2.99 -19.65
C THR A 269 17.34 -2.85 -18.40
N GLN A 270 17.57 -1.63 -17.91
CA GLN A 270 18.36 -1.31 -16.71
C GLN A 270 17.66 -1.67 -15.39
N TRP A 271 16.39 -2.07 -15.44
CA TRP A 271 15.68 -2.59 -14.28
C TRP A 271 15.90 -4.10 -14.07
N ASN A 272 16.58 -4.79 -14.98
CA ASN A 272 17.01 -6.16 -14.71
C ASN A 272 17.92 -6.17 -13.46
N LEU A 273 17.78 -7.17 -12.61
CA LEU A 273 18.64 -7.36 -11.45
C LEU A 273 19.76 -8.32 -11.83
N ASP A 274 20.99 -8.07 -11.37
CA ASP A 274 22.17 -8.83 -11.76
C ASP A 274 21.99 -10.34 -11.50
N PHE A 275 21.28 -10.70 -10.43
CA PHE A 275 20.98 -12.08 -10.08
C PHE A 275 19.82 -12.72 -10.87
N THR A 276 19.09 -11.98 -11.70
CA THR A 276 18.10 -12.51 -12.64
C THR A 276 18.67 -12.78 -14.04
N GLU A 277 19.87 -12.27 -14.38
CA GLU A 277 20.50 -12.40 -15.72
C GLU A 277 20.87 -13.83 -16.15
N HIS A 278 20.89 -14.77 -15.21
CA HIS A 278 21.15 -16.20 -15.43
C HIS A 278 19.94 -17.04 -15.03
N SER A 279 18.74 -16.62 -15.44
CA SER A 279 17.50 -17.36 -15.24
C SER A 279 16.59 -17.20 -16.45
N GLU A 280 15.82 -18.25 -16.77
CA GLU A 280 14.82 -18.27 -17.85
C GLU A 280 13.88 -17.05 -17.79
N GLN A 281 13.48 -16.62 -16.59
CA GLN A 281 12.59 -15.48 -16.41
C GLN A 281 13.29 -14.13 -16.63
N GLY A 282 14.61 -14.07 -16.44
CA GLY A 282 15.45 -12.96 -16.88
C GLY A 282 15.62 -12.91 -18.40
N ASP A 283 15.75 -14.07 -19.06
CA ASP A 283 15.80 -14.16 -20.53
C ASP A 283 14.49 -13.66 -21.16
N ARG A 284 13.35 -14.15 -20.66
CA ARG A 284 12.02 -13.68 -21.07
C ARG A 284 11.80 -12.19 -20.78
N TYR A 285 12.37 -11.67 -19.69
CA TYR A 285 12.34 -10.24 -19.40
C TYR A 285 13.22 -9.43 -20.35
N ARG A 286 14.39 -9.93 -20.76
CA ARG A 286 15.22 -9.29 -21.81
C ARG A 286 14.46 -9.23 -23.14
N GLU A 287 13.81 -10.31 -23.56
CA GLU A 287 12.98 -10.32 -24.78
C GLU A 287 11.83 -9.29 -24.69
N LEU A 288 11.12 -9.25 -23.55
CA LEU A 288 10.06 -8.26 -23.33
C LEU A 288 10.61 -6.82 -23.33
N ALA A 289 11.77 -6.58 -22.72
CA ALA A 289 12.42 -5.28 -22.70
C ALA A 289 12.82 -4.81 -24.10
N HIS A 290 13.34 -5.70 -24.96
CA HIS A 290 13.58 -5.40 -26.38
C HIS A 290 12.29 -5.02 -27.12
N ARG A 291 11.19 -5.74 -26.89
CA ARG A 291 9.90 -5.44 -27.54
C ARG A 291 9.21 -4.18 -27.00
N VAL A 292 9.51 -3.78 -25.77
CA VAL A 292 9.15 -2.46 -25.22
C VAL A 292 9.97 -1.37 -25.90
N ASP A 293 11.27 -1.58 -26.11
CA ASP A 293 12.15 -0.65 -26.83
C ASP A 293 11.70 -0.43 -28.30
N GLU A 294 11.38 -1.50 -29.03
CA GLU A 294 10.76 -1.43 -30.36
C GLU A 294 9.46 -0.60 -30.36
N ALA A 295 8.60 -0.82 -29.37
CA ALA A 295 7.34 -0.09 -29.23
C ALA A 295 7.56 1.41 -28.92
N LEU A 296 8.55 1.74 -28.09
CA LEU A 296 8.97 3.12 -27.83
C LEU A 296 9.55 3.77 -29.09
N GLY A 297 10.34 3.03 -29.88
CA GLY A 297 10.84 3.47 -31.19
C GLY A 297 9.69 3.80 -32.15
N PHE A 298 8.67 2.95 -32.23
CA PHE A 298 7.45 3.22 -33.00
C PHE A 298 6.69 4.46 -32.48
N MET A 299 6.49 4.59 -31.16
CA MET A 299 5.83 5.76 -30.56
C MET A 299 6.59 7.05 -30.85
N SER A 300 7.93 7.02 -30.82
CA SER A 300 8.78 8.15 -31.16
C SER A 300 8.71 8.50 -32.65
N ALA A 301 8.64 7.51 -33.54
CA ALA A 301 8.42 7.72 -34.97
C ALA A 301 7.01 8.28 -35.27
N ALA A 302 6.02 7.95 -34.45
CA ALA A 302 4.66 8.50 -34.49
C ALA A 302 4.53 9.90 -33.85
N GLY A 303 5.64 10.50 -33.40
CA GLY A 303 5.68 11.86 -32.84
C GLY A 303 5.54 11.99 -31.33
N LEU A 304 5.48 10.88 -30.58
CA LEU A 304 5.49 10.89 -29.12
C LEU A 304 6.93 10.84 -28.61
N THR A 305 7.54 12.00 -28.34
CA THR A 305 8.97 12.08 -28.04
C THR A 305 9.38 11.35 -26.74
N PRO A 306 10.61 10.82 -26.64
CA PRO A 306 11.10 10.13 -25.44
C PRO A 306 11.01 10.98 -24.16
N ASP A 307 11.14 12.30 -24.29
CA ASP A 307 11.13 13.28 -23.20
C ASP A 307 9.72 13.59 -22.66
N HIS A 308 8.66 13.01 -23.24
CA HIS A 308 7.29 13.26 -22.80
C HIS A 308 7.11 12.84 -21.32
N PRO A 309 6.36 13.59 -20.48
CA PRO A 309 6.19 13.23 -19.06
C PRO A 309 5.64 11.81 -18.84
N LEU A 310 4.80 11.33 -19.75
CA LEU A 310 4.22 9.97 -19.71
C LEU A 310 5.24 8.83 -19.96
N THR A 311 6.40 9.12 -20.57
CA THR A 311 7.47 8.14 -20.81
C THR A 311 8.60 8.24 -19.78
N THR A 312 8.74 9.39 -19.11
CA THR A 312 9.85 9.68 -18.18
C THR A 312 9.48 9.54 -16.70
N THR A 313 8.19 9.51 -16.36
CA THR A 313 7.69 9.43 -14.97
C THR A 313 6.70 8.29 -14.77
N THR A 314 6.46 7.88 -13.52
CA THR A 314 5.40 6.94 -13.18
C THR A 314 4.67 7.35 -11.91
N GLU A 315 3.38 7.01 -11.83
CA GLU A 315 2.58 7.18 -10.61
C GLU A 315 2.88 6.03 -9.65
N PHE A 316 3.20 6.34 -8.40
CA PHE A 316 3.47 5.37 -7.34
C PHE A 316 2.91 5.83 -6.01
N TRP A 317 2.18 4.95 -5.34
CA TRP A 317 1.53 5.22 -4.06
C TRP A 317 2.02 4.25 -2.97
N THR A 318 1.65 4.51 -1.73
CA THR A 318 2.07 3.74 -0.54
C THR A 318 0.87 3.24 0.26
N SER A 319 1.07 2.13 0.99
CA SER A 319 0.05 1.49 1.79
C SER A 319 0.60 0.66 2.95
N HIS A 320 -0.16 0.60 4.04
CA HIS A 320 0.07 -0.31 5.17
C HIS A 320 -1.25 -0.76 5.81
N GLU A 321 -1.15 -1.76 6.70
CA GLU A 321 -2.27 -2.16 7.56
C GLU A 321 -2.52 -1.07 8.59
N CYS A 322 -3.71 -0.46 8.56
CA CYS A 322 -4.17 0.43 9.63
C CYS A 322 -4.35 -0.45 10.87
N LEU A 323 -3.36 -0.41 11.77
CA LEU A 323 -3.26 -1.34 12.89
C LEU A 323 -3.00 -0.63 14.21
N LEU A 324 -1.99 0.24 14.26
CA LEU A 324 -1.59 0.95 15.47
C LEU A 324 -2.38 2.26 15.59
N LEU A 325 -3.67 2.17 15.89
CA LEU A 325 -4.62 3.30 15.86
C LEU A 325 -4.16 4.61 16.53
N PRO A 326 -3.36 4.62 17.63
CA PRO A 326 -2.76 5.86 18.12
C PRO A 326 -1.87 6.59 17.10
N TYR A 327 -1.04 5.86 16.35
CA TYR A 327 -0.16 6.37 15.29
C TYR A 327 -0.96 6.92 14.11
N GLU A 328 -1.94 6.15 13.63
CA GLU A 328 -2.83 6.52 12.53
C GLU A 328 -3.66 7.78 12.90
N GLN A 329 -4.16 7.85 14.14
CA GLN A 329 -4.83 9.05 14.67
C GLN A 329 -3.92 10.29 14.63
N ALA A 330 -2.66 10.19 15.05
CA ALA A 330 -1.73 11.33 15.08
C ALA A 330 -1.33 11.82 13.67
N LEU A 331 -1.43 10.95 12.66
CA LEU A 331 -1.19 11.28 11.25
C LEU A 331 -2.47 11.63 10.48
N THR A 332 -3.64 11.58 11.11
CA THR A 332 -4.90 11.99 10.49
C THR A 332 -5.06 13.50 10.46
N ARG A 333 -5.35 14.06 9.28
CA ARG A 333 -5.48 15.50 9.04
C ARG A 333 -6.78 15.82 8.33
N GLN A 334 -7.35 16.99 8.61
CA GLN A 334 -8.45 17.53 7.82
C GLN A 334 -7.89 18.18 6.55
N ASP A 335 -8.36 17.76 5.39
CA ASP A 335 -8.01 18.36 4.11
C ASP A 335 -8.70 19.73 3.96
N SER A 336 -7.90 20.78 3.76
CA SER A 336 -8.39 22.15 3.63
C SER A 336 -9.26 22.38 2.38
N THR A 337 -9.16 21.50 1.37
CA THR A 337 -9.92 21.65 0.11
C THR A 337 -11.31 21.00 0.14
N SER A 338 -11.48 19.89 0.87
CA SER A 338 -12.77 19.15 0.95
C SER A 338 -13.42 19.15 2.35
N GLY A 339 -12.69 19.54 3.40
CA GLY A 339 -13.14 19.44 4.79
C GLY A 339 -13.22 18.00 5.33
N LEU A 340 -12.89 16.99 4.52
CA LEU A 340 -12.85 15.58 4.92
C LEU A 340 -11.54 15.26 5.66
N PHE A 341 -11.57 14.26 6.52
CA PHE A 341 -10.37 13.74 7.17
C PHE A 341 -9.69 12.69 6.30
N TYR A 342 -8.37 12.73 6.22
CA TYR A 342 -7.55 11.69 5.61
C TYR A 342 -6.54 11.25 6.64
N ASP A 343 -6.31 9.95 6.77
CA ASP A 343 -5.10 9.47 7.43
C ASP A 343 -3.93 9.73 6.46
N CYS A 344 -3.10 10.71 6.81
CA CYS A 344 -1.97 11.11 5.99
C CYS A 344 -0.71 10.26 6.26
N SER A 345 -0.84 9.11 6.93
CA SER A 345 0.22 8.12 7.08
C SER A 345 0.57 7.42 5.75
N ALA A 346 -0.43 7.11 4.91
CA ALA A 346 -0.26 6.51 3.59
C ALA A 346 -1.42 6.83 2.63
N HIS A 347 -1.22 6.57 1.34
CA HIS A 347 -2.23 6.86 0.31
C HIS A 347 -3.44 5.93 0.40
N MET A 348 -3.21 4.64 0.65
CA MET A 348 -4.22 3.61 0.84
C MET A 348 -3.94 2.85 2.13
N LEU A 349 -4.98 2.51 2.88
CA LEU A 349 -4.87 1.72 4.12
C LEU A 349 -5.75 0.49 4.03
N TRP A 350 -5.41 -0.61 4.71
CA TRP A 350 -6.33 -1.75 4.82
C TRP A 350 -6.63 -2.15 6.27
N VAL A 351 -7.82 -2.71 6.47
CA VAL A 351 -8.17 -3.43 7.70
C VAL A 351 -7.76 -4.90 7.57
N GLY A 352 -7.07 -5.40 8.60
CA GLY A 352 -6.58 -6.77 8.66
C GLY A 352 -7.66 -7.79 9.00
N GLU A 353 -7.41 -9.06 8.67
CA GLU A 353 -8.33 -10.18 8.96
C GLU A 353 -8.67 -10.30 10.47
N ARG A 354 -7.75 -9.86 11.33
CA ARG A 354 -7.90 -9.91 12.81
C ARG A 354 -8.54 -8.65 13.41
N THR A 355 -8.73 -7.59 12.63
CA THR A 355 -9.19 -6.26 13.10
C THR A 355 -10.46 -5.75 12.39
N ARG A 356 -11.01 -6.52 11.45
CA ARG A 356 -12.21 -6.18 10.66
C ARG A 356 -13.57 -6.48 11.34
N GLN A 357 -13.66 -6.39 12.66
CA GLN A 357 -14.93 -6.57 13.37
C GLN A 357 -15.87 -5.38 13.08
N LEU A 358 -17.14 -5.65 12.75
CA LEU A 358 -18.11 -4.63 12.31
C LEU A 358 -18.30 -3.48 13.33
N ASP A 359 -18.20 -3.80 14.62
CA ASP A 359 -18.30 -2.89 15.78
C ASP A 359 -16.94 -2.51 16.39
N GLY A 360 -15.84 -2.97 15.77
CA GLY A 360 -14.47 -2.80 16.25
C GLY A 360 -13.86 -1.42 15.99
N ALA A 361 -12.83 -1.10 16.76
CA ALA A 361 -12.16 0.21 16.70
C ALA A 361 -11.56 0.54 15.32
N HIS A 362 -10.96 -0.43 14.64
CA HIS A 362 -10.35 -0.20 13.33
C HIS A 362 -11.39 0.13 12.25
N VAL A 363 -12.55 -0.53 12.27
CA VAL A 363 -13.65 -0.23 11.35
C VAL A 363 -14.25 1.15 11.66
N GLU A 364 -14.41 1.51 12.94
CA GLU A 364 -14.87 2.85 13.32
C GLU A 364 -13.90 3.97 12.92
N PHE A 365 -12.59 3.76 13.05
CA PHE A 365 -11.57 4.70 12.60
C PHE A 365 -11.65 4.90 11.08
N LEU A 366 -11.58 3.79 10.32
CA LEU A 366 -11.56 3.80 8.86
C LEU A 366 -12.86 4.32 8.23
N ARG A 367 -14.00 4.21 8.94
CA ARG A 367 -15.32 4.73 8.51
C ARG A 367 -15.32 6.22 8.21
N GLY A 368 -14.51 7.02 8.90
CA GLY A 368 -14.51 8.49 8.77
C GLY A 368 -13.33 9.11 8.01
N ILE A 369 -12.29 8.33 7.67
CA ILE A 369 -11.23 8.81 6.79
C ILE A 369 -11.61 8.64 5.31
N ALA A 370 -11.13 9.51 4.45
CA ALA A 370 -11.47 9.61 3.03
C ALA A 370 -10.48 8.90 2.07
N ASN A 371 -9.42 8.26 2.60
CA ASN A 371 -8.49 7.44 1.82
C ASN A 371 -9.21 6.26 1.13
N PRO A 372 -8.75 5.77 -0.04
CA PRO A 372 -9.15 4.46 -0.53
C PRO A 372 -8.73 3.36 0.46
N LEU A 373 -9.61 2.37 0.66
CA LEU A 373 -9.50 1.37 1.71
C LEU A 373 -9.40 -0.06 1.16
N GLY A 374 -8.58 -0.88 1.81
CA GLY A 374 -8.53 -2.32 1.62
C GLY A 374 -9.26 -3.07 2.75
N ILE A 375 -9.86 -4.21 2.41
CA ILE A 375 -10.43 -5.16 3.39
C ILE A 375 -9.78 -6.52 3.15
N LYS A 376 -9.03 -7.06 4.13
CA LYS A 376 -8.52 -8.44 4.07
C LYS A 376 -9.67 -9.42 4.31
N VAL A 377 -9.76 -10.45 3.46
CA VAL A 377 -10.88 -11.41 3.46
C VAL A 377 -10.37 -12.85 3.33
N SER A 378 -10.55 -13.66 4.36
CA SER A 378 -10.25 -15.10 4.35
C SER A 378 -11.43 -15.97 3.92
N ASP A 379 -11.19 -17.29 3.83
CA ASP A 379 -12.16 -18.36 3.67
C ASP A 379 -13.29 -18.37 4.73
N LYS A 380 -13.05 -17.70 5.86
CA LYS A 380 -13.97 -17.55 7.00
C LYS A 380 -14.90 -16.34 6.89
N MET A 381 -14.82 -15.54 5.83
CA MET A 381 -15.72 -14.41 5.64
C MET A 381 -17.14 -14.87 5.32
N ASN A 382 -18.11 -14.39 6.11
CA ASN A 382 -19.52 -14.51 5.77
C ASN A 382 -19.90 -13.45 4.70
N PRO A 383 -20.53 -13.83 3.58
CA PRO A 383 -20.98 -12.88 2.56
C PRO A 383 -21.86 -11.74 3.11
N SER A 384 -22.73 -11.99 4.09
CA SER A 384 -23.58 -10.92 4.66
C SER A 384 -22.79 -9.89 5.45
N ASP A 385 -21.67 -10.30 6.04
CA ASP A 385 -20.85 -9.41 6.88
C ASP A 385 -19.85 -8.64 6.04
N LEU A 386 -19.40 -9.19 4.90
CA LEU A 386 -18.69 -8.42 3.88
C LEU A 386 -19.56 -7.29 3.32
N VAL A 387 -20.82 -7.56 2.96
CA VAL A 387 -21.76 -6.53 2.48
C VAL A 387 -21.93 -5.41 3.52
N LYS A 388 -22.24 -5.75 4.78
CA LYS A 388 -22.36 -4.75 5.87
C LYS A 388 -21.07 -3.95 6.08
N LEU A 389 -19.90 -4.59 5.99
CA LEU A 389 -18.62 -3.91 6.16
C LEU A 389 -18.35 -2.91 5.01
N ILE A 390 -18.75 -3.25 3.78
CA ILE A 390 -18.71 -2.34 2.64
C ILE A 390 -19.69 -1.18 2.83
N ASP A 391 -20.92 -1.42 3.31
CA ASP A 391 -21.89 -0.35 3.59
C ASP A 391 -21.36 0.64 4.64
N ILE A 392 -20.68 0.14 5.69
CA ILE A 392 -20.06 0.97 6.72
C ILE A 392 -18.92 1.82 6.15
N LEU A 393 -18.06 1.23 5.32
CA LEU A 393 -16.82 1.89 4.84
C LEU A 393 -16.99 2.67 3.52
N ASN A 394 -18.06 2.43 2.78
CA ASN A 394 -18.41 3.06 1.50
C ASN A 394 -19.92 3.32 1.37
N PRO A 395 -20.52 4.14 2.26
CA PRO A 395 -21.97 4.37 2.30
C PRO A 395 -22.54 5.07 1.06
N THR A 396 -21.68 5.68 0.23
CA THR A 396 -22.05 6.32 -1.05
C THR A 396 -21.79 5.43 -2.27
N ASN A 397 -21.35 4.18 -2.07
CA ASN A 397 -21.00 3.22 -3.11
C ASN A 397 -20.04 3.79 -4.18
N LYS A 398 -19.07 4.60 -3.75
CA LYS A 398 -18.10 5.22 -4.64
C LYS A 398 -17.16 4.15 -5.23
N PRO A 399 -17.01 4.02 -6.56
CA PRO A 399 -16.02 3.13 -7.16
C PRO A 399 -14.61 3.47 -6.70
N GLY A 400 -13.74 2.46 -6.55
CA GLY A 400 -12.35 2.63 -6.10
C GLY A 400 -12.16 2.84 -4.59
N ARG A 401 -13.19 3.23 -3.86
CA ARG A 401 -13.16 3.41 -2.40
C ARG A 401 -12.82 2.13 -1.63
N ILE A 402 -13.33 0.98 -2.07
CA ILE A 402 -13.09 -0.32 -1.42
C ILE A 402 -12.37 -1.28 -2.36
N THR A 403 -11.28 -1.84 -1.86
CA THR A 403 -10.57 -2.97 -2.45
C THR A 403 -10.74 -4.21 -1.56
N VAL A 404 -11.34 -5.27 -2.08
CA VAL A 404 -11.52 -6.54 -1.36
C VAL A 404 -10.33 -7.44 -1.65
N ILE A 405 -9.54 -7.74 -0.60
CA ILE A 405 -8.24 -8.41 -0.67
C ILE A 405 -8.38 -9.86 -0.20
N THR A 406 -8.60 -10.77 -1.14
CA THR A 406 -8.93 -12.18 -0.89
C THR A 406 -7.69 -13.03 -0.59
N ARG A 407 -7.71 -13.82 0.49
CA ARG A 407 -6.59 -14.70 0.93
C ARG A 407 -7.08 -16.01 1.53
N MET A 408 -7.25 -17.03 0.70
CA MET A 408 -8.02 -18.24 1.03
C MET A 408 -7.29 -19.57 0.75
N GLY A 409 -6.27 -19.55 -0.10
CA GLY A 409 -5.72 -20.76 -0.72
C GLY A 409 -6.56 -21.21 -1.93
N ALA A 410 -5.93 -21.90 -2.88
CA ALA A 410 -6.51 -22.16 -4.21
C ALA A 410 -7.82 -22.97 -4.22
N GLU A 411 -8.00 -23.88 -3.28
CA GLU A 411 -9.21 -24.72 -3.15
C GLU A 411 -10.38 -23.90 -2.59
N ASN A 412 -10.17 -23.26 -1.43
CA ASN A 412 -11.16 -22.39 -0.81
C ASN A 412 -11.52 -21.21 -1.73
N MET A 413 -10.59 -20.67 -2.51
CA MET A 413 -10.88 -19.62 -3.48
C MET A 413 -11.99 -20.05 -4.45
N ARG A 414 -11.91 -21.27 -5.01
CA ARG A 414 -12.93 -21.81 -5.93
C ARG A 414 -14.29 -22.04 -5.27
N VAL A 415 -14.31 -22.35 -3.96
CA VAL A 415 -15.54 -22.65 -3.22
C VAL A 415 -16.19 -21.39 -2.62
N LYS A 416 -15.39 -20.49 -2.05
CA LYS A 416 -15.86 -19.37 -1.20
C LYS A 416 -16.03 -18.07 -1.97
N LEU A 417 -15.09 -17.70 -2.84
CA LEU A 417 -15.14 -16.43 -3.57
C LEU A 417 -16.41 -16.23 -4.43
N PRO A 418 -16.96 -17.24 -5.12
CA PRO A 418 -18.23 -17.08 -5.86
C PRO A 418 -19.37 -16.53 -5.01
N HIS A 419 -19.49 -16.99 -3.76
CA HIS A 419 -20.53 -16.56 -2.83
C HIS A 419 -20.35 -15.10 -2.40
N LEU A 420 -19.11 -14.64 -2.21
CA LEU A 420 -18.79 -13.26 -1.88
C LEU A 420 -19.07 -12.31 -3.06
N ILE A 421 -18.64 -12.68 -4.28
CA ILE A 421 -18.91 -11.91 -5.51
C ILE A 421 -20.43 -11.77 -5.73
N ARG A 422 -21.18 -12.87 -5.57
CA ARG A 422 -22.64 -12.86 -5.71
C ARG A 422 -23.32 -11.94 -4.70
N ALA A 423 -22.94 -11.99 -3.43
CA ALA A 423 -23.54 -11.14 -2.39
C ALA A 423 -23.26 -9.64 -2.62
N VAL A 424 -22.00 -9.28 -2.91
CA VAL A 424 -21.61 -7.89 -3.21
C VAL A 424 -22.33 -7.37 -4.47
N ARG A 425 -22.43 -8.19 -5.52
CA ARG A 425 -23.21 -7.87 -6.73
C ARG A 425 -24.70 -7.70 -6.45
N GLN A 426 -25.29 -8.57 -5.62
CA GLN A 426 -26.70 -8.47 -5.22
C GLN A 426 -27.00 -7.22 -4.38
N ALA A 427 -26.05 -6.77 -3.57
CA ALA A 427 -26.11 -5.50 -2.85
C ALA A 427 -25.88 -4.27 -3.75
N GLY A 428 -25.56 -4.45 -5.04
CA GLY A 428 -25.24 -3.36 -5.97
C GLY A 428 -23.91 -2.66 -5.68
N GLN A 429 -23.07 -3.24 -4.83
CA GLN A 429 -21.83 -2.63 -4.34
C GLN A 429 -20.69 -2.74 -5.36
N ILE A 430 -19.94 -1.65 -5.55
CA ILE A 430 -18.79 -1.58 -6.46
C ILE A 430 -17.50 -1.64 -5.65
N VAL A 431 -16.68 -2.67 -5.92
CA VAL A 431 -15.41 -2.92 -5.24
C VAL A 431 -14.33 -3.36 -6.23
N THR A 432 -13.07 -3.05 -5.92
CA THR A 432 -11.91 -3.62 -6.63
C THR A 432 -11.57 -4.97 -6.01
N TRP A 433 -11.76 -6.07 -6.73
CA TRP A 433 -11.34 -7.39 -6.26
C TRP A 433 -9.87 -7.63 -6.53
N ILE A 434 -9.09 -8.00 -5.51
CA ILE A 434 -7.70 -8.47 -5.67
C ILE A 434 -7.45 -9.75 -4.88
N THR A 435 -6.40 -10.48 -5.27
CA THR A 435 -5.92 -11.66 -4.53
C THR A 435 -4.61 -11.38 -3.80
N ASP A 436 -4.55 -11.81 -2.55
CA ASP A 436 -3.37 -11.98 -1.71
C ASP A 436 -3.06 -13.48 -1.63
N PRO A 437 -2.34 -14.03 -2.62
CA PRO A 437 -1.99 -15.44 -2.68
C PRO A 437 -0.88 -15.82 -1.68
N MET A 438 -0.48 -14.90 -0.80
CA MET A 438 0.65 -15.07 0.11
C MET A 438 0.17 -15.60 1.45
N HIS A 439 -0.75 -14.88 2.10
CA HIS A 439 -1.16 -15.18 3.47
C HIS A 439 -2.07 -16.40 3.61
N GLY A 440 -2.59 -16.96 2.51
CA GLY A 440 -3.34 -18.23 2.49
C GLY A 440 -2.43 -19.46 2.51
N ASN A 441 -1.19 -19.35 2.01
CA ASN A 441 -0.36 -20.49 1.61
C ASN A 441 0.93 -20.67 2.46
N THR A 442 0.99 -20.06 3.65
CA THR A 442 2.12 -20.22 4.57
C THR A 442 2.11 -21.60 5.23
N ILE A 443 3.22 -22.33 5.11
CA ILE A 443 3.50 -23.60 5.81
C ILE A 443 4.71 -23.46 6.73
N LYS A 444 4.95 -24.47 7.57
CA LYS A 444 6.18 -24.60 8.38
C LYS A 444 7.07 -25.69 7.78
N ALA A 445 8.30 -25.35 7.45
CA ALA A 445 9.32 -26.27 6.93
C ALA A 445 9.87 -27.20 8.03
N PRO A 446 10.52 -28.33 7.67
CA PRO A 446 11.14 -29.24 8.65
C PRO A 446 12.17 -28.56 9.56
N CYS A 447 12.93 -27.60 9.04
CA CYS A 447 13.88 -26.77 9.78
C CYS A 447 13.22 -25.76 10.75
N GLY A 448 11.89 -25.71 10.80
CA GLY A 448 11.13 -24.86 11.71
C GLY A 448 10.81 -23.45 11.19
N LEU A 449 11.48 -23.00 10.11
CA LEU A 449 11.17 -21.77 9.41
C LEU A 449 9.77 -21.83 8.78
N LYS A 450 9.15 -20.66 8.58
CA LYS A 450 7.98 -20.56 7.68
C LYS A 450 8.47 -20.57 6.23
N THR A 451 7.67 -21.11 5.33
CA THR A 451 7.85 -20.87 3.89
C THR A 451 6.48 -20.85 3.19
N ARG A 452 6.45 -20.51 1.90
CA ARG A 452 5.26 -20.56 1.04
C ARG A 452 5.66 -21.27 -0.25
N PRO A 453 5.00 -22.37 -0.66
CA PRO A 453 5.26 -23.01 -1.94
C PRO A 453 4.79 -22.11 -3.07
N PHE A 454 5.68 -21.79 -4.01
CA PHE A 454 5.36 -20.94 -5.16
C PHE A 454 4.19 -21.50 -5.99
N ASP A 455 4.10 -22.82 -6.14
CA ASP A 455 3.00 -23.47 -6.85
C ASP A 455 1.63 -23.23 -6.18
N ASN A 456 1.57 -23.12 -4.85
CA ASN A 456 0.33 -22.80 -4.13
C ASN A 456 -0.07 -21.34 -4.34
N ILE A 457 0.91 -20.42 -4.30
CA ILE A 457 0.72 -18.99 -4.63
C ILE A 457 0.15 -18.86 -6.05
N LEU A 458 0.77 -19.54 -7.01
CA LEU A 458 0.35 -19.59 -8.41
C LEU A 458 -1.03 -20.25 -8.58
N ALA A 459 -1.32 -21.33 -7.87
CA ALA A 459 -2.61 -22.01 -7.92
C ALA A 459 -3.75 -21.11 -7.40
N GLU A 460 -3.51 -20.28 -6.38
CA GLU A 460 -4.49 -19.32 -5.87
C GLU A 460 -4.72 -18.16 -6.85
N VAL A 461 -3.66 -17.62 -7.47
CA VAL A 461 -3.81 -16.63 -8.55
C VAL A 461 -4.59 -17.22 -9.73
N ARG A 462 -4.31 -18.45 -10.15
CA ARG A 462 -5.10 -19.14 -11.19
C ARG A 462 -6.57 -19.26 -10.77
N ALA A 463 -6.84 -19.76 -9.56
CA ALA A 463 -8.19 -19.90 -9.02
C ALA A 463 -8.98 -18.58 -8.98
N PHE A 464 -8.33 -17.49 -8.58
CA PHE A 464 -8.92 -16.15 -8.54
C PHE A 464 -9.39 -15.70 -9.93
N PHE A 465 -8.54 -15.84 -10.95
CA PHE A 465 -8.92 -15.54 -12.33
C PHE A 465 -10.00 -16.49 -12.87
N ASP A 466 -9.95 -17.79 -12.54
CA ASP A 466 -10.95 -18.79 -12.94
C ASP A 466 -12.35 -18.41 -12.41
N VAL A 467 -12.44 -18.07 -11.13
CA VAL A 467 -13.70 -17.66 -10.47
C VAL A 467 -14.23 -16.35 -11.04
N HIS A 468 -13.38 -15.35 -11.27
CA HIS A 468 -13.83 -14.08 -11.85
C HIS A 468 -14.34 -14.23 -13.29
N GLU A 469 -13.77 -15.15 -14.08
CA GLU A 469 -14.27 -15.49 -15.41
C GLU A 469 -15.64 -16.19 -15.33
N GLN A 470 -15.80 -17.17 -14.43
CA GLN A 470 -17.06 -17.88 -14.21
C GLN A 470 -18.20 -16.98 -13.70
N GLU A 471 -17.90 -16.05 -12.79
CA GLU A 471 -18.88 -15.12 -12.22
C GLU A 471 -19.19 -13.90 -13.12
N GLY A 472 -18.47 -13.71 -14.22
CA GLY A 472 -18.62 -12.54 -15.10
C GLY A 472 -18.16 -11.22 -14.45
N SER A 473 -17.15 -11.28 -13.58
CA SER A 473 -16.65 -10.14 -12.79
C SER A 473 -15.17 -9.85 -13.09
N HIS A 474 -14.60 -8.77 -12.53
CA HIS A 474 -13.26 -8.29 -12.87
C HIS A 474 -12.20 -8.72 -11.83
N PRO A 475 -11.14 -9.46 -12.23
CA PRO A 475 -9.96 -9.67 -11.41
C PRO A 475 -9.13 -8.38 -11.45
N GLY A 476 -9.36 -7.49 -10.49
CA GLY A 476 -8.85 -6.11 -10.50
C GLY A 476 -7.39 -5.96 -10.09
N GLY A 477 -6.71 -6.98 -9.58
CA GLY A 477 -5.31 -6.87 -9.16
C GLY A 477 -4.75 -8.00 -8.29
N VAL A 478 -3.53 -7.80 -7.78
CA VAL A 478 -2.83 -8.68 -6.83
C VAL A 478 -2.19 -7.88 -5.69
N HIS A 479 -2.06 -8.54 -4.53
CA HIS A 479 -1.40 -8.06 -3.31
C HIS A 479 -0.30 -9.05 -2.92
N LEU A 480 0.96 -8.65 -3.04
CA LEU A 480 2.11 -9.55 -2.87
C LEU A 480 3.02 -9.11 -1.71
N GLU A 481 3.71 -10.08 -1.12
CA GLU A 481 4.83 -9.83 -0.21
C GLU A 481 6.10 -10.26 -0.95
N MET A 482 6.94 -9.29 -1.29
CA MET A 482 8.05 -9.45 -2.24
C MET A 482 9.20 -8.49 -1.90
N THR A 483 10.40 -8.81 -2.36
CA THR A 483 11.59 -7.97 -2.15
C THR A 483 12.52 -8.00 -3.36
N GLY A 484 13.24 -6.90 -3.58
CA GLY A 484 14.35 -6.85 -4.54
C GLY A 484 15.63 -7.53 -4.05
N GLN A 485 15.68 -7.94 -2.77
CA GLN A 485 16.79 -8.70 -2.22
C GLN A 485 16.83 -10.14 -2.78
N ASN A 486 18.02 -10.71 -2.91
CA ASN A 486 18.23 -12.07 -3.42
C ASN A 486 18.02 -13.13 -2.31
N VAL A 487 16.77 -13.31 -1.89
CA VAL A 487 16.36 -14.15 -0.75
C VAL A 487 15.88 -15.56 -1.14
N THR A 488 15.96 -16.49 -0.18
CA THR A 488 15.48 -17.88 -0.28
C THR A 488 14.30 -18.14 0.68
N GLU A 489 13.32 -17.23 0.71
CA GLU A 489 12.22 -17.30 1.70
C GLU A 489 11.04 -18.20 1.26
N CYS A 490 10.66 -18.18 -0.03
CA CYS A 490 9.62 -19.04 -0.60
C CYS A 490 10.25 -20.19 -1.40
N ILE A 491 9.80 -21.43 -1.18
CA ILE A 491 10.24 -22.61 -1.94
C ILE A 491 9.60 -22.68 -3.34
N GLY A 492 10.30 -23.33 -4.27
CA GLY A 492 9.86 -23.52 -5.65
C GLY A 492 10.09 -22.30 -6.56
N GLY A 493 9.33 -22.24 -7.66
CA GLY A 493 9.60 -21.35 -8.79
C GLY A 493 10.80 -21.82 -9.62
N SER A 494 11.08 -21.13 -10.71
CA SER A 494 12.10 -21.50 -11.72
C SER A 494 13.53 -21.74 -11.23
N ARG A 495 13.91 -21.24 -10.03
CA ARG A 495 15.22 -21.52 -9.40
C ARG A 495 15.22 -22.73 -8.46
N THR A 496 14.07 -23.41 -8.30
CA THR A 496 13.87 -24.60 -7.46
C THR A 496 14.42 -24.42 -6.04
N VAL A 497 14.04 -23.34 -5.35
CA VAL A 497 14.40 -23.13 -3.94
C VAL A 497 13.81 -24.27 -3.10
N THR A 498 14.64 -25.02 -2.40
CA THR A 498 14.26 -26.17 -1.57
C THR A 498 14.08 -25.78 -0.10
N PHE A 499 13.75 -26.75 0.77
CA PHE A 499 13.74 -26.51 2.22
C PHE A 499 15.13 -26.26 2.82
N ASP A 500 16.18 -26.79 2.20
CA ASP A 500 17.55 -26.69 2.70
C ASP A 500 18.16 -25.32 2.36
N ASP A 501 17.82 -24.77 1.18
CA ASP A 501 18.21 -23.41 0.77
C ASP A 501 17.59 -22.31 1.66
N LEU A 502 16.55 -22.62 2.45
CA LEU A 502 15.89 -21.62 3.29
C LEU A 502 16.85 -20.97 4.28
N SER A 503 17.79 -21.72 4.87
CA SER A 503 18.73 -21.18 5.86
C SER A 503 19.74 -20.17 5.30
N ASP A 504 19.96 -20.14 3.99
CA ASP A 504 21.04 -19.35 3.39
C ASP A 504 20.77 -17.84 3.47
N ARG A 505 19.54 -17.42 3.14
CA ARG A 505 19.16 -16.00 2.98
C ARG A 505 17.73 -15.72 3.43
N TYR A 506 17.36 -16.26 4.58
CA TYR A 506 16.11 -15.92 5.28
C TYR A 506 16.29 -14.61 6.06
N HIS A 507 15.81 -13.49 5.52
CA HIS A 507 15.99 -12.16 6.14
C HIS A 507 14.69 -11.64 6.79
N THR A 508 13.52 -12.11 6.39
CA THR A 508 12.24 -11.76 7.03
C THR A 508 12.10 -12.34 8.44
N HIS A 509 11.62 -11.52 9.38
CA HIS A 509 11.23 -11.96 10.73
C HIS A 509 9.74 -12.28 10.87
N CYS A 510 8.92 -11.99 9.83
CA CYS A 510 7.47 -12.08 9.89
C CYS A 510 6.94 -13.25 9.06
N ASP A 511 6.79 -13.03 7.74
CA ASP A 511 6.34 -14.05 6.79
C ASP A 511 7.20 -14.02 5.50
N PRO A 512 7.30 -15.15 4.78
CA PRO A 512 8.17 -15.33 3.60
C PRO A 512 7.84 -14.44 2.40
N ARG A 513 8.81 -13.70 1.85
CA ARG A 513 8.64 -12.87 0.65
C ARG A 513 8.98 -13.65 -0.62
N LEU A 514 8.36 -13.30 -1.75
CA LEU A 514 8.87 -13.67 -3.07
C LEU A 514 10.19 -12.93 -3.33
N ASN A 515 11.18 -13.62 -3.89
CA ASN A 515 12.34 -12.95 -4.48
C ASN A 515 11.99 -12.36 -5.87
N ALA A 516 12.91 -11.61 -6.46
CA ALA A 516 12.68 -10.96 -7.76
C ALA A 516 12.34 -11.95 -8.89
N SER A 517 13.02 -13.11 -8.99
CA SER A 517 12.74 -14.13 -10.00
C SER A 517 11.31 -14.66 -9.89
N GLN A 518 10.89 -15.08 -8.70
CA GLN A 518 9.53 -15.58 -8.45
C GLN A 518 8.46 -14.50 -8.68
N SER A 519 8.76 -13.25 -8.29
CA SER A 519 7.87 -12.11 -8.53
C SER A 519 7.65 -11.86 -10.03
N LEU A 520 8.71 -11.95 -10.82
CA LEU A 520 8.70 -11.75 -12.27
C LEU A 520 8.01 -12.89 -13.02
N GLU A 521 8.26 -14.14 -12.60
CA GLU A 521 7.57 -15.34 -13.08
C GLU A 521 6.05 -15.23 -12.90
N LEU A 522 5.61 -14.77 -11.73
CA LEU A 522 4.20 -14.54 -11.43
C LEU A 522 3.62 -13.40 -12.29
N ALA A 523 4.36 -12.32 -12.54
CA ALA A 523 3.92 -11.23 -13.42
C ALA A 523 3.66 -11.70 -14.86
N PHE A 524 4.54 -12.54 -15.43
CA PHE A 524 4.35 -13.10 -16.77
C PHE A 524 3.06 -13.93 -16.87
N ILE A 525 2.79 -14.77 -15.87
CA ILE A 525 1.59 -15.64 -15.86
C ILE A 525 0.31 -14.80 -15.72
N ILE A 526 0.32 -13.76 -14.89
CA ILE A 526 -0.80 -12.82 -14.75
C ILE A 526 -1.04 -12.06 -16.07
N ALA A 527 0.02 -11.56 -16.71
CA ALA A 527 -0.06 -10.88 -18.01
C ALA A 527 -0.70 -11.80 -19.08
N GLU A 528 -0.34 -13.08 -19.10
CA GLU A 528 -0.94 -14.06 -20.02
C GLU A 528 -2.44 -14.26 -19.77
N ARG A 529 -2.87 -14.38 -18.51
CA ARG A 529 -4.30 -14.48 -18.14
C ARG A 529 -5.08 -13.23 -18.55
N LEU A 530 -4.56 -12.04 -18.25
CA LEU A 530 -5.19 -10.76 -18.63
C LEU A 530 -5.31 -10.62 -20.15
N ARG A 531 -4.27 -10.98 -20.90
CA ARG A 531 -4.28 -10.98 -22.36
C ARG A 531 -5.34 -11.92 -22.94
N LYS A 532 -5.41 -13.17 -22.46
CA LYS A 532 -6.41 -14.15 -22.90
C LYS A 532 -7.84 -13.62 -22.67
N ARG A 533 -8.10 -12.99 -21.52
CA ARG A 533 -9.38 -12.34 -21.22
C ARG A 533 -9.69 -11.19 -22.18
N ARG A 534 -8.74 -10.28 -22.42
CA ARG A 534 -8.95 -9.15 -23.34
C ARG A 534 -9.25 -9.62 -24.77
N ILE A 535 -8.47 -10.56 -25.30
CA ILE A 535 -8.70 -11.13 -26.63
C ILE A 535 -10.09 -11.75 -26.71
N ARG A 536 -10.50 -12.58 -25.73
CA ARG A 536 -11.86 -13.15 -25.66
C ARG A 536 -12.95 -12.06 -25.70
N SER A 537 -12.79 -10.98 -24.94
CA SER A 537 -13.75 -9.86 -24.95
C SER A 537 -13.81 -9.11 -26.28
N SER A 538 -12.70 -9.01 -27.03
CA SER A 538 -12.66 -8.42 -28.36
C SER A 538 -13.22 -9.36 -29.44
N SER A 539 -12.96 -10.67 -29.35
CA SER A 539 -13.47 -11.67 -30.30
C SER A 539 -14.98 -11.88 -30.17
N GLY A 540 -15.58 -11.62 -29.00
CA GLY A 540 -17.03 -11.54 -28.84
C GLY A 540 -17.70 -10.40 -29.63
N LEU A 541 -16.91 -9.42 -30.09
CA LEU A 541 -17.36 -8.31 -30.95
C LEU A 541 -16.94 -8.48 -32.42
N ASN A 542 -15.94 -9.32 -32.71
CA ASN A 542 -15.47 -9.60 -34.07
C ASN A 542 -15.03 -11.06 -34.21
N ASN A 543 -15.80 -11.85 -34.97
CA ASN A 543 -15.33 -13.11 -35.54
C ASN A 543 -14.25 -12.82 -36.59
N ILE A 544 -13.03 -13.37 -36.47
CA ILE A 544 -12.16 -13.88 -37.55
C ILE A 544 -10.77 -14.31 -37.03
N LEU A 545 -10.34 -15.50 -37.46
CA LEU A 545 -9.00 -16.14 -37.46
C LEU A 545 -8.24 -16.38 -36.13
N PRO A 546 -7.62 -17.58 -35.96
CA PRO A 546 -6.64 -17.83 -34.90
C PRO A 546 -5.30 -17.19 -35.27
N LEU A 547 -4.66 -16.54 -34.29
CA LEU A 547 -3.32 -15.96 -34.40
C LEU A 547 -2.28 -16.84 -33.68
N PRO A 548 -1.01 -16.82 -34.09
CA PRO A 548 -0.02 -17.81 -33.65
C PRO A 548 0.27 -17.73 -32.15
N PRO A 549 0.66 -18.87 -31.53
CA PRO A 549 1.17 -18.88 -30.17
C PRO A 549 2.49 -18.11 -30.08
N PHE A 550 2.85 -17.64 -28.89
CA PHE A 550 4.26 -17.45 -28.59
C PHE A 550 4.89 -18.84 -28.54
N GLY A 551 6.10 -18.99 -29.08
CA GLY A 551 6.99 -20.02 -28.57
C GLY A 551 7.26 -19.65 -27.12
N PHE A 552 6.63 -20.38 -26.20
CA PHE A 552 6.72 -20.20 -24.76
C PHE A 552 7.72 -21.19 -24.18
#